data_AF-A0A1X0Q643-F1
#
_entry.id   AF-A0A1X0Q643-F1
#
_cell.length_a   1.000
_cell.length_b   1.000
_cell.length_c   1.000
_cell.angle_alpha   90.00
_cell.angle_beta   90.00
_cell.angle_gamma   90.00
#
_symmetry.space_group_name_H-M   'P 1'
#
loop_
_entity.id
_entity.type
_entity.pdbx_description
1 polymer ?
#
loop_
_entity_poly.entity_id
_entity_poly.type
_entity_poly.pdbx_seq_one_letter_code
_entity_poly.pdbx_strand_id
1 'polypeptide(L)'
;MNFPSEKRLEKICELKKVYHNSILNIAKKVDELETNLLYKDSYFIPKLSKETRNQLISKIEEAKETVVNNITTEINSMLIPCINTGSFDTSRRAKRFSKKVIDILEESFAKDKYPNDDVKNKLANLCLITPKQVNNWFTNKRNRTKNCTHNNNFYRQY
;
A
#
# COMPACT_ATOMS: atom_id res chain seq x y z
N MET A 1 -64.79 18.46 -37.76
CA MET A 1 -63.51 17.73 -37.95
C MET A 1 -62.70 17.86 -36.66
N ASN A 2 -62.26 16.71 -36.16
CA ASN A 2 -61.36 16.46 -35.01
C ASN A 2 -60.66 17.68 -34.37
N PHE A 3 -60.98 17.98 -33.10
CA PHE A 3 -59.92 18.30 -32.12
C PHE A 3 -60.13 17.62 -30.75
N PRO A 4 -59.93 16.28 -30.68
CA PRO A 4 -59.71 15.56 -29.42
C PRO A 4 -58.32 15.83 -28.81
N SER A 5 -57.49 16.70 -29.41
CA SER A 5 -56.07 16.85 -29.06
C SER A 5 -55.83 17.64 -27.78
N GLU A 6 -56.64 18.67 -27.49
CA GLU A 6 -56.40 19.56 -26.34
C GLU A 6 -56.67 18.84 -25.01
N LYS A 7 -57.81 18.16 -24.89
CA LYS A 7 -58.11 17.29 -23.74
C LYS A 7 -57.08 16.16 -23.58
N ARG A 8 -56.53 15.65 -24.69
CA ARG A 8 -55.46 14.64 -24.66
C ARG A 8 -54.14 15.25 -24.18
N LEU A 9 -53.79 16.46 -24.62
CA LEU A 9 -52.60 17.18 -24.18
C LEU A 9 -52.69 17.55 -22.70
N GLU A 10 -53.85 18.00 -22.24
CA GLU A 10 -54.14 18.24 -20.82
C GLU A 10 -53.93 16.96 -20.01
N LYS A 11 -54.47 15.82 -20.50
CA LYS A 11 -54.27 14.54 -19.83
C LYS A 11 -52.82 14.08 -19.78
N ILE A 12 -52.06 14.34 -20.84
CA ILE A 12 -50.62 14.06 -20.89
C ILE A 12 -49.87 14.94 -19.88
N CYS A 13 -50.23 16.22 -19.75
CA CYS A 13 -49.66 17.12 -18.75
C CYS A 13 -49.97 16.68 -17.31
N GLU A 14 -51.20 16.24 -17.04
CA GLU A 14 -51.56 15.65 -15.74
C GLU A 14 -50.70 14.42 -15.43
N LEU A 15 -50.58 13.49 -16.39
CA LEU A 15 -49.77 12.29 -16.21
C LEU A 15 -48.30 12.61 -15.96
N LYS A 16 -47.73 13.60 -16.68
CA LYS A 16 -46.36 14.09 -16.45
C LYS A 16 -46.19 14.68 -15.05
N LYS A 17 -47.16 15.47 -14.57
CA LYS A 17 -47.14 16.03 -13.20
C LYS A 17 -47.16 14.93 -12.15
N VAL A 18 -48.05 13.95 -12.30
CA VAL A 18 -48.14 12.80 -11.37
C VAL A 18 -46.83 12.02 -11.36
N TYR A 19 -46.29 11.68 -12.54
CA TYR A 19 -45.03 10.95 -12.65
C TYR A 19 -43.86 11.71 -12.02
N HIS A 20 -43.74 13.01 -12.31
CA HIS A 20 -42.70 13.87 -11.74
C HIS A 20 -42.80 13.93 -10.20
N ASN A 21 -44.00 14.12 -9.67
CA ASN A 21 -44.23 14.13 -8.23
C ASN A 21 -43.92 12.78 -7.59
N SER A 22 -44.25 11.66 -8.26
CA SER A 22 -43.90 10.33 -7.78
C SER A 22 -42.38 10.12 -7.73
N ILE A 23 -41.64 10.55 -8.76
CA ILE A 23 -40.17 10.50 -8.75
C ILE A 23 -39.60 11.30 -7.60
N LEU A 24 -40.06 12.54 -7.41
CA LEU A 24 -39.57 13.41 -6.33
C LEU A 24 -39.84 12.79 -4.96
N ASN A 25 -41.01 12.18 -4.77
CA ASN A 25 -41.36 11.50 -3.52
C ASN A 25 -40.50 10.25 -3.28
N ILE A 26 -40.19 9.49 -4.32
CA ILE A 26 -39.29 8.33 -4.24
C ILE A 26 -37.88 8.80 -3.86
N ALA A 27 -37.34 9.81 -4.54
CA ALA A 27 -36.03 10.37 -4.25
C ALA A 27 -35.93 10.84 -2.79
N LYS A 28 -36.93 11.60 -2.31
CA LYS A 28 -36.99 12.03 -0.92
C LYS A 28 -36.99 10.87 0.07
N LYS A 29 -37.77 9.81 -0.20
CA LYS A 29 -37.81 8.61 0.65
C LYS A 29 -36.49 7.84 0.64
N VAL A 30 -35.78 7.82 -0.48
CA VAL A 30 -34.44 7.21 -0.57
C VAL A 30 -33.46 7.99 0.29
N ASP A 31 -33.44 9.33 0.21
CA ASP A 31 -32.60 10.17 1.07
C ASP A 31 -32.92 9.99 2.57
N GLU A 32 -34.21 9.90 2.92
CA GLU A 32 -34.64 9.60 4.29
C GLU A 32 -34.18 8.21 4.76
N LEU A 33 -34.16 7.21 3.87
CA LEU A 33 -33.68 5.87 4.21
C LEU A 33 -32.15 5.82 4.32
N GLU A 34 -31.43 6.48 3.41
CA GLU A 34 -29.97 6.59 3.45
C GLU A 34 -29.50 7.27 4.73
N THR A 35 -30.14 8.38 5.12
CA THR A 35 -29.82 9.07 6.38
C THR A 35 -30.11 8.22 7.61
N ASN A 36 -31.22 7.46 7.62
CA ASN A 36 -31.54 6.53 8.70
C ASN A 36 -30.59 5.32 8.78
N LEU A 37 -30.11 4.82 7.63
CA LEU A 37 -29.14 3.74 7.55
C LEU A 37 -27.76 4.22 8.04
N LEU A 38 -27.30 5.38 7.60
CA LEU A 38 -26.08 6.04 8.08
C LEU A 38 -26.10 6.26 9.61
N TYR A 39 -27.28 6.58 10.17
CA TYR A 39 -27.44 6.79 11.62
C TYR A 39 -27.53 5.47 12.42
N LYS A 40 -27.91 4.35 11.80
CA LYS A 40 -27.90 3.03 12.44
C LYS A 40 -26.51 2.36 12.43
N ASP A 41 -25.67 2.68 11.45
CA ASP A 41 -24.28 2.19 11.37
C ASP A 41 -23.27 3.05 12.17
N SER A 42 -23.70 4.18 12.73
CA SER A 42 -22.87 4.92 13.69
C SER A 42 -22.80 4.18 15.03
N TYR A 43 -21.66 3.49 15.20
CA TYR A 43 -21.06 3.04 16.47
C TYR A 43 -21.68 3.68 17.70
N PHE A 44 -22.07 2.86 18.68
CA PHE A 44 -22.42 3.29 20.04
C PHE A 44 -21.55 4.45 20.48
N ILE A 45 -22.12 5.66 20.57
CA ILE A 45 -21.47 6.84 21.13
C ILE A 45 -21.86 6.83 22.61
N PRO A 46 -21.00 6.35 23.53
CA PRO A 46 -21.33 6.43 24.93
C PRO A 46 -21.43 7.91 25.32
N LYS A 47 -22.42 8.28 26.11
CA LYS A 47 -22.51 9.61 26.71
C LYS A 47 -21.41 9.76 27.76
N LEU A 48 -20.18 10.01 27.30
CA LEU A 48 -19.00 10.21 28.11
C LEU A 48 -18.91 11.66 28.56
N SER A 49 -18.61 11.90 29.83
CA SER A 49 -18.27 13.23 30.33
C SER A 49 -17.03 13.76 29.59
N LYS A 50 -16.96 15.09 29.39
CA LYS A 50 -15.77 15.76 28.84
C LYS A 50 -14.51 15.37 29.61
N GLU A 51 -14.63 15.21 30.92
CA GLU A 51 -13.54 14.82 31.81
C GLU A 51 -13.02 13.41 31.51
N THR A 52 -13.92 12.42 31.46
CA THR A 52 -13.56 11.03 31.12
C THR A 52 -12.94 10.93 29.73
N ARG A 53 -13.45 11.71 28.77
CA ARG A 53 -12.86 11.78 27.42
C ARG A 53 -11.42 12.30 27.45
N ASN A 54 -11.17 13.39 28.19
CA ASN A 54 -9.84 13.96 28.30
C ASN A 54 -8.86 13.01 28.99
N GLN A 55 -9.31 12.29 30.03
CA GLN A 55 -8.49 11.28 30.70
C GLN A 55 -8.11 10.12 29.77
N LEU A 56 -9.05 9.64 28.94
CA LEU A 56 -8.76 8.60 27.94
C LEU A 56 -7.77 9.08 26.89
N ILE A 57 -7.93 10.30 26.37
CA ILE A 57 -7.00 10.90 25.40
C ILE A 57 -5.61 11.04 26.03
N SER A 58 -5.53 11.53 27.27
CA SER A 58 -4.26 11.67 28.00
C SER A 58 -3.54 10.32 28.15
N LYS A 59 -4.26 9.26 28.56
CA LYS A 59 -3.69 7.92 28.66
C LYS A 59 -3.19 7.35 27.33
N ILE A 60 -3.91 7.63 26.23
CA ILE A 60 -3.48 7.21 24.89
C ILE A 60 -2.19 7.94 24.52
N GLU A 61 -2.08 9.23 24.81
CA GLU A 61 -0.90 10.01 24.48
C GLU A 61 0.32 9.60 25.32
N GLU A 62 0.13 9.35 26.62
CA GLU A 62 1.17 8.81 27.50
C GLU A 62 1.66 7.44 27.02
N ALA A 63 0.74 6.56 26.59
CA ALA A 63 1.12 5.25 26.07
C ALA A 63 1.96 5.36 24.78
N LYS A 64 1.63 6.31 23.89
CA LYS A 64 2.43 6.57 22.69
C LYS A 64 3.83 7.06 23.05
N GLU A 65 3.93 8.06 23.91
CA GLU A 65 5.21 8.61 24.36
C GLU A 65 6.08 7.55 25.01
N THR A 66 5.49 6.71 25.87
CA THR A 66 6.19 5.59 26.51
C THR A 66 6.79 4.64 25.48
N VAL A 67 6.01 4.25 24.47
CA VAL A 67 6.49 3.34 23.40
C VAL A 67 7.63 3.98 22.61
N VAL A 68 7.49 5.24 22.21
CA VAL A 68 8.52 5.97 21.44
C VAL A 68 9.81 6.09 22.24
N ASN A 69 9.72 6.44 23.53
CA ASN A 69 10.87 6.57 24.41
C ASN A 69 11.57 5.22 24.63
N ASN A 70 10.81 4.13 24.79
CA ASN A 70 11.37 2.79 24.90
C ASN A 70 12.14 2.38 23.65
N ILE A 71 11.55 2.59 22.45
CA ILE A 71 12.22 2.31 21.18
C ILE A 71 13.50 3.15 21.04
N THR A 72 13.40 4.44 21.33
CA THR A 72 14.54 5.37 21.25
C THR A 72 15.68 4.95 22.18
N THR A 73 15.34 4.56 23.41
CA THR A 73 16.31 4.10 24.41
C THR A 73 17.00 2.83 23.97
N GLU A 74 16.25 1.86 23.43
CA GLU A 74 16.79 0.59 22.94
C GLU A 74 17.76 0.82 21.76
N ILE A 75 17.34 1.63 20.77
CA ILE A 75 18.17 1.99 19.62
C ILE A 75 19.45 2.69 20.06
N ASN A 76 19.34 3.67 20.98
CA ASN A 76 20.50 4.40 21.49
C ASN A 76 21.46 3.48 22.23
N SER A 77 20.94 2.55 23.06
CA SER A 77 21.74 1.53 23.75
C SER A 77 22.51 0.63 22.79
N MET A 78 21.92 0.31 21.64
CA MET A 78 22.58 -0.50 20.60
C MET A 78 23.60 0.30 19.77
N LEU A 79 23.30 1.56 19.43
CA LEU A 79 24.08 2.34 18.47
C LEU A 79 25.22 3.16 19.10
N ILE A 80 24.99 3.76 20.27
CA ILE A 80 25.99 4.62 20.94
C ILE A 80 27.30 3.87 21.22
N PRO A 81 27.28 2.61 21.70
CA PRO A 81 28.50 1.84 21.88
C PRO A 81 29.26 1.59 20.56
N CYS A 82 28.54 1.37 19.45
CA CYS A 82 29.16 1.16 18.13
C CYS A 82 29.81 2.44 17.59
N ILE A 83 29.20 3.61 17.84
CA ILE A 83 29.74 4.91 17.44
C ILE A 83 30.99 5.25 18.24
N ASN A 84 30.98 5.03 19.56
CA ASN A 84 32.09 5.39 20.44
C ASN A 84 33.30 4.44 20.34
N THR A 85 33.09 3.17 19.95
CA THR A 85 34.17 2.17 19.86
C THR A 85 34.77 2.05 18.46
N GLY A 86 34.24 2.76 17.45
CA GLY A 86 34.73 2.71 16.06
C GLY A 86 34.65 1.33 15.39
N SER A 87 34.08 0.34 16.08
CA SER A 87 34.01 -1.06 15.66
C SER A 87 32.62 -1.34 15.12
N PHE A 88 32.40 -1.00 13.85
CA PHE A 88 31.37 -1.70 13.07
C PHE A 88 31.94 -3.08 12.74
N ASP A 89 31.64 -4.07 13.59
CA ASP A 89 31.86 -5.47 13.27
C ASP A 89 30.96 -5.87 12.08
N THR A 90 31.41 -5.52 10.89
CA THR A 90 30.79 -5.86 9.61
C THR A 90 30.85 -7.36 9.31
N SER A 91 31.56 -8.14 10.13
CA SER A 91 31.70 -9.59 10.00
C SER A 91 30.37 -10.34 10.21
N ARG A 92 29.42 -9.74 10.94
CA ARG A 92 28.07 -10.31 11.16
C ARG A 92 27.06 -9.97 10.07
N ARG A 93 27.44 -9.29 8.99
CA ARG A 93 26.53 -9.03 7.87
C ARG A 93 26.38 -10.32 7.05
N ALA A 94 25.15 -10.80 6.91
CA ALA A 94 24.84 -12.04 6.20
C ALA A 94 25.57 -12.10 4.84
N LYS A 95 26.45 -13.09 4.66
CA LYS A 95 27.20 -13.29 3.40
C LYS A 95 26.30 -13.66 2.21
N ARG A 96 25.00 -13.92 2.45
CA ARG A 96 24.01 -14.33 1.45
C ARG A 96 22.80 -13.40 1.53
N PHE A 97 22.25 -13.05 0.38
CA PHE A 97 20.98 -12.34 0.30
C PHE A 97 19.83 -13.23 0.78
N SER A 98 18.82 -12.61 1.39
CA SER A 98 17.60 -13.32 1.78
C SER A 98 16.86 -13.81 0.53
N LYS A 99 16.02 -14.85 0.69
CA LYS A 99 15.25 -15.42 -0.42
C LYS A 99 14.38 -14.36 -1.12
N LYS A 100 13.74 -13.49 -0.35
CA LYS A 100 12.95 -12.35 -0.87
C LYS A 100 13.78 -11.41 -1.75
N VAL A 101 14.99 -11.05 -1.33
CA VAL A 101 15.88 -10.20 -2.12
C VAL A 101 16.31 -10.90 -3.41
N ILE A 102 16.61 -12.20 -3.34
CA ILE A 102 16.96 -12.99 -4.52
C ILE A 102 15.79 -13.00 -5.52
N ASP A 103 14.57 -13.25 -5.07
CA ASP A 103 13.39 -13.37 -5.95
C ASP A 103 13.10 -12.06 -6.70
N ILE A 104 13.23 -10.91 -6.01
CA ILE A 104 13.09 -9.58 -6.64
C ILE A 104 14.15 -9.36 -7.72
N LEU A 105 15.41 -9.71 -7.43
CA LEU A 105 16.52 -9.55 -8.38
C LEU A 105 16.36 -10.49 -9.59
N GLU A 106 15.89 -11.72 -9.39
CA GLU A 106 15.61 -12.70 -10.44
C GLU A 106 14.47 -12.24 -11.37
N GLU A 107 13.36 -11.75 -10.80
CA GLU A 107 12.24 -11.22 -11.58
C GLU A 107 12.69 -10.02 -12.44
N SER A 108 13.49 -9.12 -11.86
CA SER A 108 14.04 -8.00 -12.62
C SER A 108 14.99 -8.46 -13.72
N PHE A 109 15.81 -9.47 -13.46
CA PHE A 109 16.75 -10.02 -14.46
C PHE A 109 16.05 -10.71 -15.62
N ALA A 110 14.90 -11.34 -15.37
CA ALA A 110 14.08 -11.93 -16.41
C ALA A 110 13.48 -10.87 -17.36
N LYS A 111 13.17 -9.68 -16.83
CA LYS A 111 12.67 -8.53 -17.60
C LYS A 111 13.78 -7.86 -18.40
N ASP A 112 14.92 -7.58 -17.77
CA ASP A 112 16.07 -6.96 -18.42
C ASP A 112 17.39 -7.42 -17.79
N LYS A 113 18.31 -7.93 -18.63
CA LYS A 113 19.63 -8.43 -18.20
C LYS A 113 20.65 -7.31 -17.97
N TYR A 114 20.36 -6.10 -18.44
CA TYR A 114 21.20 -4.91 -18.37
C TYR A 114 20.40 -3.70 -17.89
N PRO A 115 19.91 -3.71 -16.64
CA PRO A 115 19.14 -2.59 -16.11
C PRO A 115 19.96 -1.31 -16.14
N ASN A 116 19.30 -0.19 -16.44
CA ASN A 116 19.90 1.14 -16.31
C ASN A 116 20.11 1.51 -14.82
N ASP A 117 20.76 2.65 -14.57
CA ASP A 117 21.11 3.04 -13.19
C ASP A 117 19.88 3.39 -12.34
N ASP A 118 18.81 3.92 -12.93
CA ASP A 118 17.55 4.19 -12.22
C ASP A 118 16.90 2.90 -11.71
N VAL A 119 16.86 1.86 -12.54
CA VAL A 119 16.35 0.54 -12.17
C VAL A 119 17.23 -0.09 -11.10
N LYS A 120 18.57 0.01 -11.20
CA LYS A 120 19.49 -0.48 -10.16
C LYS A 120 19.27 0.23 -8.83
N ASN A 121 19.09 1.56 -8.84
CA ASN A 121 18.83 2.34 -7.64
C ASN A 121 17.49 1.97 -7.01
N LYS A 122 16.45 1.74 -7.83
CA LYS A 122 15.16 1.26 -7.34
C LYS A 122 15.27 -0.12 -6.69
N LEU A 123 16.00 -1.06 -7.31
CA LEU A 123 16.23 -2.39 -6.74
C LEU A 123 17.04 -2.32 -5.44
N ALA A 124 18.06 -1.45 -5.39
CA ALA A 124 18.85 -1.21 -4.19
C ALA A 124 17.97 -0.75 -3.02
N ASN A 125 17.09 0.22 -3.27
CA ASN A 125 16.14 0.72 -2.26
C ASN A 125 15.13 -0.35 -1.83
N LEU A 126 14.54 -1.09 -2.78
CA LEU A 126 13.56 -2.15 -2.48
C LEU A 126 14.16 -3.30 -1.69
N CYS A 127 15.40 -3.68 -1.98
CA CYS A 127 16.08 -4.81 -1.36
C CYS A 127 16.92 -4.41 -0.13
N LEU A 128 17.00 -3.11 0.20
CA LEU A 128 17.84 -2.55 1.26
C LEU A 128 19.32 -2.99 1.13
N ILE A 129 19.83 -2.98 -0.11
CA ILE A 129 21.22 -3.26 -0.45
C ILE A 129 21.82 -2.10 -1.25
N THR A 130 23.13 -2.07 -1.41
CA THR A 130 23.79 -0.99 -2.16
C THR A 130 23.65 -1.18 -3.68
N PRO A 131 23.63 -0.10 -4.49
CA PRO A 131 23.64 -0.20 -5.94
C PRO A 131 24.82 -1.02 -6.48
N LYS A 132 25.97 -0.97 -5.80
CA LYS A 132 27.15 -1.79 -6.10
C LYS A 132 26.88 -3.30 -5.93
N GLN A 133 26.17 -3.68 -4.87
CA GLN A 133 25.75 -5.07 -4.65
C GLN A 133 24.78 -5.56 -5.72
N VAL A 134 23.84 -4.72 -6.15
CA VAL A 134 22.95 -5.00 -7.29
C VAL A 134 23.78 -5.21 -8.55
N ASN A 135 24.69 -4.30 -8.89
CA ASN A 135 25.53 -4.40 -10.07
C ASN A 135 26.38 -5.69 -10.10
N ASN A 136 26.97 -6.03 -8.95
CA ASN A 136 27.75 -7.27 -8.80
C ASN A 136 26.88 -8.51 -8.97
N TRP A 137 25.66 -8.50 -8.44
CA TRP A 137 24.72 -9.61 -8.60
C TRP A 137 24.36 -9.82 -10.07
N PHE A 138 24.00 -8.77 -10.81
CA PHE A 138 23.68 -8.86 -12.24
C PHE A 138 24.88 -9.35 -13.06
N THR A 139 26.08 -8.89 -12.75
CA THR A 139 27.33 -9.33 -13.40
C THR A 139 27.57 -10.82 -13.17
N ASN A 140 27.48 -11.28 -11.91
CA ASN A 140 27.64 -12.69 -11.56
C ASN A 140 26.57 -13.56 -12.20
N LYS A 141 25.32 -13.10 -12.22
CA LYS A 141 24.19 -13.81 -12.84
C LYS A 141 24.43 -14.02 -14.34
N ARG A 142 24.85 -12.99 -15.08
CA ARG A 142 25.21 -13.11 -16.50
C ARG A 142 26.33 -14.13 -16.74
N ASN A 143 27.39 -14.09 -15.93
CA ASN A 143 28.50 -15.03 -16.08
C ASN A 143 28.08 -16.49 -15.82
N ARG A 144 27.23 -16.72 -14.81
CA ARG A 144 26.67 -18.06 -14.55
C ARG A 144 25.81 -18.55 -15.72
N THR A 145 24.94 -17.69 -16.26
CA THR A 145 24.09 -18.06 -17.41
C THR A 145 24.92 -18.39 -18.67
N LYS A 146 26.02 -17.66 -18.91
CA LYS A 146 26.95 -17.93 -20.04
C LYS A 146 27.70 -19.25 -19.87
N ASN A 147 28.11 -19.60 -18.66
CA ASN A 147 28.86 -20.82 -18.41
C ASN A 147 27.98 -22.08 -18.51
N CYS A 148 26.69 -21.97 -18.18
CA CYS A 148 25.72 -23.07 -18.37
C CYS A 148 25.46 -23.36 -19.86
N THR A 149 25.52 -22.37 -20.75
CA THR A 149 25.36 -22.59 -22.19
C THR A 149 26.63 -23.12 -22.86
N HIS A 150 27.83 -22.78 -22.36
CA HIS A 150 29.10 -23.27 -22.91
C HIS A 150 29.33 -24.77 -22.62
N ASN A 151 28.97 -25.25 -21.42
CA ASN A 151 29.14 -26.67 -21.06
C ASN A 151 28.22 -27.63 -21.83
N ASN A 152 27.10 -27.15 -22.37
CA ASN A 152 26.19 -27.98 -23.18
C ASN A 152 26.69 -28.20 -24.63
N ASN A 153 27.67 -27.43 -25.11
CA ASN A 153 28.26 -27.63 -26.44
C ASN A 153 29.41 -28.65 -26.44
N PHE A 154 30.01 -28.94 -25.29
CA PHE A 154 31.11 -29.91 -25.20
C PHE A 154 30.63 -31.37 -25.34
N TYR A 155 29.39 -31.65 -24.90
CA TYR A 155 28.76 -32.98 -25.00
C TYR A 155 28.01 -33.22 -26.33
N ARG A 156 28.17 -32.34 -27.33
CA ARG A 156 27.51 -32.47 -28.64
C ARG A 156 28.46 -32.87 -29.77
N GLN A 157 29.73 -33.17 -29.44
CA GLN A 157 30.75 -33.63 -30.39
C GLN A 157 31.27 -35.05 -30.10
N TYR A 158 30.57 -35.82 -29.26
CA TYR A 158 30.74 -37.27 -29.14
C TYR A 158 29.38 -37.95 -29.17
#